data_AF-A0A1E4ZT38-F1
#
_entry.id   AF-A0A1E4ZT38-F1
#
_cell.length_a   1.000
_cell.length_b   1.000
_cell.length_c   1.000
_cell.angle_alpha   90.00
_cell.angle_beta   90.00
_cell.angle_gamma   90.00
#
_symmetry.space_group_name_H-M   'P 1'
#
loop_
_entity.id
_entity.type
_entity.pdbx_description
1 polymer ?
#
loop_
_entity_poly.entity_id
_entity_poly.type
_entity_poly.pdbx_seq_one_letter_code
_entity_poly.pdbx_strand_id
1 'polypeptide(L)'
;MSCQTTHQLRRLTGQESDSGPTAPSGLFDWLICPLASSIALLDKQIPDFSRNQIQVQKGRAYWPKFNLYFWHSFLVKGETTHQVDIDANFEAELRRWRHLRDRFSELDPRHTIFVVSNTQNNLETEVFEQSEQDQYLFTGKLLDQLKHSLGNYFKTTSYAIQLEVLSRESRMSATDGLPTPVTYLPTDHNEWKGSRKSWDNWWDKLNL
;
A
#
# COMPACT_ATOMS: atom_id res chain seq x y z
N MET A 1 0.12 0.90 -0.08
CA MET A 1 -0.59 -0.15 0.68
C MET A 1 -1.27 0.53 1.85
N SER A 2 -2.33 -0.02 2.42
CA SER A 2 -3.08 0.70 3.44
C SER A 2 -3.12 -0.07 4.76
N CYS A 3 -3.46 0.61 5.85
CA CYS A 3 -3.76 -0.02 7.13
C CYS A 3 -4.73 -1.21 6.99
N GLN A 4 -5.60 -1.19 5.98
CA GLN A 4 -6.51 -2.28 5.63
C GLN A 4 -5.80 -3.56 5.21
N THR A 5 -4.78 -3.44 4.38
CA THR A 5 -3.94 -4.55 3.94
C THR A 5 -3.23 -5.20 5.14
N THR A 6 -2.66 -4.40 6.03
CA THR A 6 -1.95 -4.87 7.22
C THR A 6 -2.88 -5.63 8.18
N HIS A 7 -4.13 -5.18 8.34
CA HIS A 7 -5.13 -5.90 9.13
C HIS A 7 -5.61 -7.20 8.46
N GLN A 8 -5.86 -7.16 7.15
CA GLN A 8 -6.24 -8.34 6.37
C GLN A 8 -5.18 -9.45 6.49
N LEU A 9 -3.90 -9.08 6.45
CA LEU A 9 -2.79 -10.03 6.57
C LEU A 9 -2.68 -10.70 7.93
N ARG A 10 -2.82 -9.96 9.03
CA ARG A 10 -2.69 -10.51 10.40
C ARG A 10 -3.68 -11.66 10.67
N ARG A 11 -4.86 -11.61 10.06
CA ARG A 11 -5.90 -12.63 10.23
C ARG A 11 -5.77 -13.77 9.22
N LEU A 12 -5.38 -13.49 7.96
CA LEU A 12 -5.09 -14.52 6.95
C LEU A 12 -3.90 -15.43 7.34
N THR A 13 -2.93 -14.92 8.09
CA THR A 13 -1.81 -15.74 8.62
C THR A 13 -2.15 -16.50 9.89
N GLY A 14 -3.39 -16.41 10.41
CA GLY A 14 -3.82 -17.06 11.65
C GLY A 14 -3.14 -16.51 12.91
N GLN A 15 -2.60 -15.29 12.85
CA GLN A 15 -1.73 -14.70 13.88
C GLN A 15 -2.50 -13.71 14.78
N GLU A 16 -3.61 -14.16 15.35
CA GLU A 16 -4.36 -13.39 16.36
C GLU A 16 -3.74 -13.46 17.77
N SER A 17 -2.66 -14.24 17.97
CA SER A 17 -2.00 -14.30 19.27
C SER A 17 -1.17 -13.05 19.55
N ASP A 18 -1.18 -12.57 20.80
CA ASP A 18 -0.40 -11.43 21.32
C ASP A 18 1.14 -11.57 21.16
N SER A 19 1.62 -12.66 20.52
CA SER A 19 3.04 -12.97 20.27
C SER A 19 3.35 -13.30 18.81
N GLY A 20 2.39 -13.15 17.88
CA GLY A 20 2.63 -13.32 16.45
C GLY A 20 3.67 -12.32 15.91
N PRO A 21 4.33 -12.60 14.77
CA PRO A 21 5.29 -11.69 14.18
C PRO A 21 4.62 -10.34 14.01
N THR A 22 5.16 -9.34 14.71
CA THR A 22 4.70 -7.96 14.61
C THR A 22 4.87 -7.59 13.16
N ALA A 23 3.79 -7.56 12.36
CA ALA A 23 3.85 -7.07 10.99
C ALA A 23 4.41 -5.65 11.10
N PRO A 24 5.72 -5.44 10.82
CA PRO A 24 6.32 -4.15 11.04
C PRO A 24 5.64 -3.19 10.07
N SER A 25 5.44 -1.93 10.44
CA SER A 25 4.86 -0.99 9.48
C SER A 25 5.70 -1.04 8.20
N GLY A 26 5.09 -1.51 7.12
CA GLY A 26 5.72 -1.58 5.82
C GLY A 26 6.02 -0.17 5.32
N LEU A 27 7.05 -0.05 4.47
CA LEU A 27 7.41 1.22 3.84
C LEU A 27 6.20 1.90 3.17
N PHE A 28 5.31 1.10 2.60
CA PHE A 28 4.15 1.56 1.84
C PHE A 28 2.85 1.64 2.64
N ASP A 29 2.83 1.34 3.95
CA ASP A 29 1.59 1.19 4.75
C ASP A 29 0.79 2.50 4.93
N TRP A 30 1.47 3.63 4.79
CA TRP A 30 0.91 4.98 4.95
C TRP A 30 0.80 5.71 3.61
N LEU A 31 1.00 5.00 2.50
CA LEU A 31 1.08 5.52 1.15
C LEU A 31 -0.04 4.96 0.28
N ILE A 32 -0.67 5.84 -0.49
CA ILE A 32 -1.58 5.42 -1.56
C ILE A 32 -0.95 5.79 -2.89
N CYS A 33 -0.71 4.78 -3.73
CA CYS A 33 -0.19 4.96 -5.07
C CYS A 33 -0.66 3.82 -5.99
N PRO A 34 -0.71 4.06 -7.30
CA PRO A 34 -0.88 3.01 -8.30
C PRO A 34 0.17 1.90 -8.17
N LEU A 35 -0.15 0.72 -8.71
CA LEU A 35 0.82 -0.38 -8.74
C LEU A 35 2.05 -0.02 -9.59
N ALA A 36 1.83 0.65 -10.73
CA ALA A 36 2.87 1.15 -11.61
C ALA A 36 3.83 2.13 -10.91
N SER A 37 3.32 2.92 -9.96
CA SER A 37 4.13 3.83 -9.16
C SER A 37 5.06 3.10 -8.21
N SER A 38 4.58 2.04 -7.55
CA SER A 38 5.40 1.20 -6.67
C SER A 38 6.55 0.54 -7.44
N ILE A 39 6.27 0.06 -8.66
CA ILE A 39 7.26 -0.50 -9.59
C ILE A 39 8.34 0.55 -9.90
N ALA A 40 7.91 1.74 -10.36
CA ALA A 40 8.84 2.82 -10.70
C ALA A 40 9.69 3.27 -9.50
N LEU A 41 9.13 3.26 -8.28
CA LEU A 41 9.85 3.61 -7.07
C LEU A 41 10.92 2.57 -6.72
N LEU A 42 10.58 1.28 -6.80
CA LEU A 42 11.52 0.16 -6.58
C LEU A 42 12.66 0.19 -7.61
N ASP A 43 12.34 0.42 -8.89
CA ASP A 43 13.34 0.51 -9.97
C ASP A 43 14.32 1.67 -9.76
N LYS A 44 13.90 2.71 -9.02
CA LYS A 44 14.75 3.85 -8.64
C LYS A 44 15.41 3.70 -7.28
N GLN A 45 15.36 2.50 -6.68
CA GLN A 45 15.95 2.21 -5.37
C GLN A 45 15.39 3.10 -4.25
N ILE A 46 14.11 3.48 -4.36
CA ILE A 46 13.37 4.19 -3.30
C ILE A 46 14.13 5.46 -2.86
N PRO A 47 14.30 6.44 -3.76
CA PRO A 47 15.10 7.63 -3.47
C PRO A 47 14.46 8.47 -2.36
N ASP A 48 15.24 9.34 -1.74
CA ASP A 48 14.70 10.40 -0.90
C ASP A 48 13.90 11.39 -1.77
N PHE A 49 12.83 11.95 -1.19
CA PHE A 49 12.17 13.13 -1.75
C PHE A 49 12.80 14.42 -1.21
N SER A 50 12.74 15.47 -2.01
CA SER A 50 13.08 16.83 -1.59
C SER A 50 11.82 17.67 -1.40
N ARG A 51 11.91 18.73 -0.58
CA ARG A 51 10.77 19.58 -0.23
C ARG A 51 10.01 20.13 -1.44
N ASN A 52 10.73 20.56 -2.46
CA ASN A 52 10.17 21.10 -3.71
C ASN A 52 9.49 20.06 -4.60
N GLN A 53 9.61 18.76 -4.30
CA GLN A 53 8.93 17.69 -5.02
C GLN A 53 7.58 17.32 -4.40
N ILE A 54 7.26 17.87 -3.22
CA ILE A 54 6.03 17.57 -2.50
C ILE A 54 5.08 18.75 -2.63
N GLN A 55 3.87 18.47 -3.08
CA GLN A 55 2.81 19.46 -3.26
C GLN A 55 1.52 19.01 -2.57
N VAL A 56 0.57 19.92 -2.39
CA VAL A 56 -0.77 19.58 -1.93
C VAL A 56 -1.63 19.27 -3.15
N GLN A 57 -2.24 18.09 -3.18
CA GLN A 57 -3.20 17.66 -4.20
C GLN A 57 -4.38 16.99 -3.53
N LYS A 58 -5.61 17.38 -3.89
CA LYS A 58 -6.85 16.90 -3.26
C LYS A 58 -6.82 16.99 -1.71
N GLY A 59 -6.22 18.06 -1.17
CA GLY A 59 -6.08 18.26 0.28
C GLY A 59 -5.09 17.32 0.97
N ARG A 60 -4.24 16.60 0.23
CA ARG A 60 -3.25 15.66 0.76
C ARG A 60 -1.85 15.99 0.24
N ALA A 61 -0.81 15.64 1.00
CA ALA A 61 0.55 15.72 0.51
C ALA A 61 0.78 14.66 -0.58
N TYR A 62 1.38 15.08 -1.69
CA TYR A 62 1.50 14.31 -2.91
C TYR A 62 2.88 14.49 -3.55
N TRP A 63 3.45 13.39 -4.05
CA TRP A 63 4.70 13.33 -4.77
C TRP A 63 4.44 13.03 -6.25
N PRO A 64 4.42 14.06 -7.14
CA PRO A 64 4.04 13.88 -8.54
C PRO A 64 4.98 12.94 -9.31
N LYS A 65 6.28 12.97 -8.99
CA LYS A 65 7.30 12.16 -9.66
C LYS A 65 6.97 10.66 -9.65
N PHE A 66 6.34 10.18 -8.59
CA PHE A 66 5.94 8.78 -8.44
C PHE A 66 4.44 8.61 -8.31
N ASN A 67 3.62 9.63 -8.59
CA ASN A 67 2.17 9.60 -8.41
C ASN A 67 1.73 8.96 -7.08
N LEU A 68 2.21 9.52 -5.97
CA LEU A 68 2.09 8.91 -4.64
C LEU A 68 1.57 9.90 -3.61
N TYR A 69 0.54 9.51 -2.86
CA TYR A 69 -0.04 10.30 -1.77
C TYR A 69 0.47 9.83 -0.40
N PHE A 70 0.84 10.79 0.44
CA PHE A 70 1.19 10.58 1.85
C PHE A 70 -0.06 10.73 2.72
N TRP A 71 -0.94 9.74 2.67
CA TRP A 71 -2.35 9.87 3.07
C TRP A 71 -2.57 10.30 4.52
N HIS A 72 -1.70 9.86 5.44
CA HIS A 72 -1.78 10.14 6.88
C HIS A 72 -0.61 10.98 7.40
N SER A 73 0.13 11.64 6.52
CA SER A 73 1.35 12.37 6.86
C SER A 73 1.23 13.85 6.51
N PHE A 74 2.15 14.64 7.04
CA PHE A 74 2.14 16.11 6.91
C PHE A 74 0.88 16.79 7.46
N LEU A 75 0.15 16.14 8.37
CA LEU A 75 -1.06 16.70 8.98
C LEU A 75 -0.70 17.58 10.18
N VAL A 76 -1.38 18.72 10.33
CA VAL A 76 -1.30 19.56 11.54
C VAL A 76 -1.93 18.81 12.71
N LYS A 77 -1.17 18.63 13.80
CA LYS A 77 -1.67 17.96 15.01
C LYS A 77 -2.67 18.85 15.75
N GLY A 78 -3.83 18.30 16.08
CA GLY A 78 -4.80 18.93 16.99
C GLY A 78 -5.93 19.70 16.31
N GLU A 79 -5.98 19.74 14.97
CA GLU A 79 -7.09 20.35 14.24
C GLU A 79 -8.12 19.31 13.81
N THR A 80 -9.40 19.71 13.84
CA THR A 80 -10.56 18.92 13.40
C THR A 80 -10.64 18.77 11.87
N THR A 81 -9.84 19.56 11.14
CA THR A 81 -9.74 19.49 9.68
C THR A 81 -8.40 18.89 9.30
N HIS A 82 -8.37 18.05 8.25
CA HIS A 82 -7.18 17.41 7.73
C HIS A 82 -6.25 18.43 7.03
N GLN A 83 -5.84 19.48 7.72
CA GLN A 83 -4.96 20.50 7.17
C GLN A 83 -3.56 19.91 6.98
N VAL A 84 -3.02 20.07 5.77
CA VAL A 84 -1.68 19.66 5.41
C VAL A 84 -0.73 20.84 5.57
N ASP A 85 0.35 20.63 6.33
CA ASP A 85 1.48 21.54 6.44
C ASP A 85 2.76 20.80 6.07
N ILE A 86 3.20 20.98 4.82
CA ILE A 86 4.37 20.30 4.28
C ILE A 86 5.64 20.83 4.96
N ASP A 87 5.74 22.15 5.14
CA ASP A 87 6.96 22.80 5.65
C ASP A 87 7.21 22.43 7.11
N ALA A 88 6.17 22.48 7.96
CA ALA A 88 6.32 22.15 9.38
C ALA A 88 6.68 20.67 9.62
N ASN A 89 6.26 19.76 8.72
CA ASN A 89 6.43 18.32 8.91
C ASN A 89 7.52 17.68 8.05
N PHE A 90 8.10 18.42 7.10
CA PHE A 90 9.03 17.87 6.08
C PHE A 90 10.15 17.02 6.67
N GLU A 91 10.90 17.57 7.61
CA GLU A 91 12.05 16.90 8.21
C GLU A 91 11.65 15.63 8.99
N ALA A 92 10.48 15.64 9.64
CA ALA A 92 9.99 14.48 10.37
C ALA A 92 9.57 13.36 9.41
N GLU A 93 8.86 13.68 8.32
CA GLU A 93 8.42 12.71 7.33
C GLU A 93 9.58 12.15 6.50
N LEU A 94 10.59 12.98 6.17
CA LEU A 94 11.80 12.51 5.50
C LEU A 94 12.61 11.54 6.37
N ARG A 95 12.73 11.82 7.68
CA ARG A 95 13.35 10.87 8.62
C ARG A 95 12.57 9.55 8.70
N ARG A 96 11.24 9.62 8.78
CA ARG A 96 10.38 8.43 8.77
C ARG A 96 10.55 7.63 7.48
N TRP A 97 10.56 8.29 6.33
CA TRP A 97 10.79 7.69 5.02
C TRP A 97 12.10 6.91 4.97
N ARG A 98 13.21 7.55 5.34
CA ARG A 98 14.54 6.92 5.38
C ARG A 98 14.55 5.71 6.31
N HIS A 99 14.03 5.86 7.53
CA HIS A 99 13.95 4.76 8.48
C HIS A 99 13.19 3.55 7.93
N LEU A 100 12.03 3.77 7.31
CA LEU A 100 11.23 2.70 6.73
C LEU A 100 11.88 2.07 5.50
N ARG A 101 12.55 2.86 4.66
CA ARG A 101 13.30 2.36 3.50
C ARG A 101 14.46 1.48 3.95
N ASP A 102 15.21 1.93 4.94
CA ASP A 102 16.39 1.20 5.43
C ASP A 102 15.93 -0.16 6.01
N ARG A 103 14.86 -0.17 6.81
CA ARG A 103 14.22 -1.42 7.28
C ARG A 103 13.71 -2.31 6.15
N PHE A 104 13.12 -1.73 5.10
CA PHE A 104 12.67 -2.50 3.94
C PHE A 104 13.84 -3.14 3.20
N SER A 105 14.98 -2.46 3.11
CA SER A 105 16.20 -2.94 2.45
C SER A 105 16.89 -4.07 3.21
N GLU A 106 16.62 -4.20 4.50
CA GLU A 106 17.16 -5.25 5.37
C GLU A 106 16.37 -6.56 5.33
N LEU A 107 15.22 -6.61 4.65
CA LEU A 107 14.40 -7.81 4.55
C LEU A 107 15.11 -8.91 3.75
N ASP A 108 15.03 -10.16 4.23
CA ASP A 108 15.39 -11.33 3.39
C ASP A 108 14.18 -11.68 2.50
N PRO A 109 14.27 -11.47 1.17
CA PRO A 109 13.14 -11.69 0.28
C PRO A 109 12.69 -13.16 0.23
N ARG A 110 13.52 -14.12 0.64
CA ARG A 110 13.17 -15.56 0.65
C ARG A 110 12.30 -15.96 1.83
N HIS A 111 12.29 -15.14 2.87
CA HIS A 111 11.51 -15.35 4.10
C HIS A 111 10.46 -14.25 4.30
N THR A 112 10.24 -13.42 3.28
CA THR A 112 9.31 -12.29 3.32
C THR A 112 8.21 -12.51 2.30
N ILE A 113 6.96 -12.42 2.76
CA ILE A 113 5.79 -12.34 1.89
C ILE A 113 5.52 -10.88 1.60
N PHE A 114 5.65 -10.48 0.33
CA PHE A 114 5.21 -9.18 -0.13
C PHE A 114 3.73 -9.24 -0.46
N VAL A 115 3.02 -8.19 -0.11
CA VAL A 115 1.56 -8.16 -0.29
C VAL A 115 1.24 -6.91 -1.08
N VAL A 116 0.26 -6.99 -1.97
CA VAL A 116 -0.33 -5.80 -2.57
C VAL A 116 -1.84 -5.88 -2.51
N SER A 117 -2.47 -4.71 -2.39
CA SER A 117 -3.93 -4.65 -2.40
C SER A 117 -4.47 -3.36 -3.00
N ASN A 118 -5.60 -3.47 -3.68
CA ASN A 118 -6.42 -2.36 -4.15
C ASN A 118 -7.84 -2.44 -3.56
N THR A 119 -7.98 -2.91 -2.32
CA THR A 119 -9.26 -3.26 -1.68
C THR A 119 -9.94 -2.10 -0.92
N GLN A 120 -9.28 -0.94 -0.84
CA GLN A 120 -9.80 0.25 -0.17
C GLN A 120 -11.08 0.78 -0.83
N ASN A 121 -12.17 0.93 -0.07
CA ASN A 121 -13.48 1.34 -0.60
C ASN A 121 -13.41 2.69 -1.31
N ASN A 122 -12.70 3.64 -0.71
CA ASN A 122 -12.70 5.04 -1.09
C ASN A 122 -11.66 5.39 -2.16
N LEU A 123 -11.01 4.42 -2.82
CA LEU A 123 -10.08 4.71 -3.91
C LEU A 123 -10.74 5.52 -5.02
N GLU A 124 -11.98 5.20 -5.38
CA GLU A 124 -12.73 5.81 -6.50
C GLU A 124 -13.44 7.12 -6.14
N THR A 125 -13.45 7.49 -4.86
CA THR A 125 -14.17 8.66 -4.35
C THR A 125 -13.24 9.68 -3.71
N GLU A 126 -12.15 9.24 -3.08
CA GLU A 126 -11.25 10.11 -2.33
C GLU A 126 -9.86 10.25 -2.98
N VAL A 127 -9.43 9.28 -3.81
CA VAL A 127 -8.06 9.25 -4.35
C VAL A 127 -8.05 9.45 -5.86
N PHE A 128 -8.78 8.60 -6.57
CA PHE A 128 -8.89 8.52 -8.02
C PHE A 128 -10.30 8.87 -8.46
N GLU A 129 -10.41 9.52 -9.61
CA GLU A 129 -11.69 9.78 -10.27
C GLU A 129 -12.17 8.54 -11.04
N GLN A 130 -13.45 8.49 -11.42
CA GLN A 130 -13.99 7.37 -12.19
C GLN A 130 -13.29 7.15 -13.53
N SER A 131 -12.70 8.19 -14.12
CA SER A 131 -11.90 8.14 -15.35
C SER A 131 -10.48 7.58 -15.13
N GLU A 132 -10.07 7.38 -13.89
CA GLU A 132 -8.71 7.00 -13.48
C GLU A 132 -8.62 5.52 -13.10
N GLN A 133 -9.50 4.66 -13.63
CA GLN A 133 -9.58 3.24 -13.24
C GLN A 133 -8.24 2.51 -13.40
N ASP A 134 -7.53 2.78 -14.49
CA ASP A 134 -6.23 2.19 -14.79
C ASP A 134 -5.17 2.45 -13.69
N GLN A 135 -5.38 3.44 -12.81
CA GLN A 135 -4.49 3.74 -11.69
C GLN A 135 -4.62 2.73 -10.53
N TYR A 136 -5.78 2.08 -10.38
CA TYR A 136 -6.03 1.15 -9.28
C TYR A 136 -6.40 -0.27 -9.72
N LEU A 137 -6.64 -0.49 -11.02
CA LEU A 137 -6.79 -1.83 -11.59
C LEU A 137 -5.47 -2.59 -11.60
N PHE A 138 -5.51 -3.84 -11.17
CA PHE A 138 -4.39 -4.75 -11.28
C PHE A 138 -4.50 -5.59 -12.56
N THR A 139 -3.36 -5.83 -13.21
CA THR A 139 -3.25 -6.71 -14.39
C THR A 139 -2.16 -7.74 -14.11
N GLY A 140 -2.23 -8.91 -14.75
CA GLY A 140 -1.16 -9.91 -14.67
C GLY A 140 0.21 -9.35 -15.06
N LYS A 141 0.26 -8.48 -16.08
CA LYS A 141 1.49 -7.80 -16.51
C LYS A 141 2.09 -6.91 -15.43
N LEU A 142 1.28 -6.07 -14.76
CA LEU A 142 1.79 -5.20 -13.69
C LEU A 142 2.24 -6.01 -12.47
N LEU A 143 1.53 -7.08 -12.12
CA LEU A 143 1.92 -7.97 -11.03
C LEU A 143 3.26 -8.67 -11.33
N ASP A 144 3.48 -9.10 -12.57
CA ASP A 144 4.74 -9.71 -12.99
C ASP A 144 5.89 -8.70 -12.97
N GLN A 145 5.66 -7.48 -13.46
CA GLN A 145 6.62 -6.38 -13.38
C GLN A 145 6.98 -6.05 -11.94
N LEU A 146 6.01 -6.04 -11.02
CA LEU A 146 6.29 -5.84 -9.61
C LEU A 146 7.20 -6.93 -9.03
N LYS A 147 6.96 -8.21 -9.33
CA LYS A 147 7.84 -9.30 -8.89
C LYS A 147 9.27 -9.12 -9.42
N HIS A 148 9.42 -8.68 -10.67
CA HIS A 148 10.73 -8.37 -11.25
C HIS A 148 11.41 -7.19 -10.57
N SER A 149 10.70 -6.08 -10.32
CA SER A 149 11.25 -4.92 -9.62
C SER A 149 11.65 -5.23 -8.18
N LEU A 150 10.85 -6.05 -7.46
CA LEU A 150 11.23 -6.57 -6.15
C LEU A 150 12.48 -7.46 -6.23
N GLY A 151 12.53 -8.38 -7.20
CA GLY A 151 13.70 -9.21 -7.45
C GLY A 151 14.97 -8.37 -7.67
N ASN A 152 14.89 -7.38 -8.56
CA ASN A 152 15.98 -6.45 -8.85
C ASN A 152 16.40 -5.64 -7.61
N TYR A 153 15.44 -5.10 -6.85
CA TYR A 153 15.70 -4.33 -5.64
C TYR A 153 16.48 -5.15 -4.60
N PHE A 154 16.04 -6.39 -4.35
CA PHE A 154 16.68 -7.29 -3.39
C PHE A 154 17.83 -8.12 -3.98
N LYS A 155 18.22 -7.88 -5.24
CA LYS A 155 19.26 -8.62 -5.97
C LYS A 155 19.04 -10.13 -5.94
N THR A 156 17.78 -10.53 -6.08
CA THR A 156 17.33 -11.92 -6.16
C THR A 156 16.53 -12.13 -7.44
N THR A 157 16.16 -13.36 -7.72
CA THR A 157 15.34 -13.68 -8.88
C THR A 157 13.86 -13.45 -8.58
N SER A 158 13.08 -13.10 -9.60
CA SER A 158 11.64 -12.86 -9.46
C SER A 158 10.85 -14.09 -9.01
N TYR A 159 11.36 -15.31 -9.28
CA TYR A 159 10.76 -16.56 -8.80
C TYR A 159 10.95 -16.79 -7.29
N ALA A 160 11.94 -16.15 -6.66
CA ALA A 160 12.16 -16.23 -5.22
C ALA A 160 11.27 -15.24 -4.45
N ILE A 161 10.59 -14.32 -5.14
CA ILE A 161 9.67 -13.34 -4.54
C ILE A 161 8.31 -13.99 -4.31
N GLN A 162 7.93 -14.10 -3.04
CA GLN A 162 6.57 -14.45 -2.64
C GLN A 162 5.70 -13.19 -2.65
N LEU A 163 4.71 -13.15 -3.55
CA LEU A 163 3.80 -12.02 -3.72
C LEU A 163 2.35 -12.47 -3.55
N GLU A 164 1.68 -11.97 -2.51
CA GLU A 164 0.25 -12.17 -2.30
C GLU A 164 -0.54 -10.97 -2.79
N VAL A 165 -1.64 -11.22 -3.49
CA VAL A 165 -2.48 -10.17 -4.08
C VAL A 165 -3.87 -10.25 -3.46
N LEU A 166 -4.29 -9.16 -2.81
CA LEU A 166 -5.64 -9.00 -2.30
C LEU A 166 -6.38 -8.00 -3.21
N SER A 167 -7.44 -8.44 -3.88
CA SER A 167 -8.17 -7.58 -4.82
C SER A 167 -9.68 -7.77 -4.72
N ARG A 168 -10.43 -6.92 -5.43
CA ARG A 168 -11.81 -7.19 -5.83
C ARG A 168 -11.83 -7.71 -7.25
N GLU A 169 -12.83 -8.52 -7.58
CA GLU A 169 -13.02 -8.97 -8.98
C GLU A 169 -13.17 -7.77 -9.92
N SER A 170 -13.96 -6.77 -9.52
CA SER A 170 -14.13 -5.51 -10.26
C SER A 170 -12.85 -4.67 -10.38
N ARG A 171 -11.77 -5.03 -9.67
CA ARG A 171 -10.49 -4.31 -9.67
C ARG A 171 -9.33 -5.11 -10.25
N MET A 172 -9.62 -6.25 -10.89
CA MET A 172 -8.69 -7.02 -11.70
C MET A 172 -9.09 -6.91 -13.18
N SER A 173 -8.12 -6.61 -14.03
CA SER A 173 -8.29 -6.65 -15.49
C SER A 173 -7.73 -7.98 -16.00
N ALA A 174 -8.66 -8.90 -16.32
CA ALA A 174 -8.45 -10.29 -16.76
C ALA A 174 -7.69 -11.19 -15.75
N THR A 175 -8.22 -12.39 -15.53
CA THR A 175 -7.72 -13.34 -14.52
C THR A 175 -6.86 -14.47 -15.09
N ASP A 176 -6.75 -14.57 -16.40
CA ASP A 176 -6.01 -15.66 -17.05
C ASP A 176 -4.51 -15.38 -17.06
N GLY A 177 -3.71 -16.40 -16.70
CA GLY A 177 -2.24 -16.32 -16.75
C GLY A 177 -1.61 -15.42 -15.69
N LEU A 178 -2.25 -15.23 -14.53
CA LEU A 178 -1.70 -14.42 -13.44
C LEU A 178 -0.39 -15.04 -12.90
N PRO A 179 0.65 -14.23 -12.64
CA PRO A 179 1.97 -14.71 -12.18
C PRO A 179 1.98 -15.12 -10.70
N THR A 180 0.86 -14.95 -10.00
CA THR A 180 0.69 -15.23 -8.58
C THR A 180 -0.80 -15.40 -8.23
N PRO A 181 -1.16 -16.17 -7.18
CA PRO A 181 -2.53 -16.27 -6.71
C PRO A 181 -3.13 -14.91 -6.30
N VAL A 182 -4.44 -14.76 -6.52
CA VAL A 182 -5.21 -13.59 -6.08
C VAL A 182 -6.30 -14.05 -5.13
N THR A 183 -6.34 -13.44 -3.95
CA THR A 183 -7.46 -13.59 -3.02
C THR A 183 -8.46 -12.47 -3.28
N TYR A 184 -9.67 -12.86 -3.66
CA TYR A 184 -10.76 -11.93 -3.91
C TYR A 184 -11.54 -11.65 -2.63
N LEU A 185 -11.68 -10.37 -2.33
CA LEU A 185 -12.50 -9.89 -1.23
C LEU A 185 -13.84 -9.36 -1.77
N PRO A 186 -14.94 -9.57 -1.03
CA PRO A 186 -16.24 -9.04 -1.43
C PRO A 186 -16.24 -7.51 -1.41
N THR A 187 -17.15 -6.92 -2.19
CA THR A 187 -17.41 -5.48 -2.15
C THR A 187 -17.96 -5.11 -0.78
N ASP A 188 -17.32 -4.12 -0.16
CA ASP A 188 -17.77 -3.54 1.10
C ASP A 188 -18.24 -2.10 0.85
N HIS A 189 -19.33 -1.71 1.51
CA HIS A 189 -19.96 -0.39 1.40
C HIS A 189 -19.76 0.46 2.65
N ASN A 190 -19.07 -0.06 3.68
CA ASN A 190 -18.83 0.70 4.90
C ASN A 190 -17.74 1.75 4.72
N GLU A 191 -17.97 2.95 5.26
CA GLU A 191 -17.00 4.03 5.31
C GLU A 191 -15.90 3.66 6.34
N TRP A 192 -14.69 3.42 5.86
CA TRP A 192 -13.60 2.84 6.66
C TRP A 192 -12.99 3.89 7.61
N LYS A 193 -13.44 3.90 8.88
CA LYS A 193 -12.90 4.82 9.92
C LYS A 193 -11.69 4.26 10.68
N GLY A 194 -11.13 3.13 10.25
CA GLY A 194 -9.88 2.58 10.80
C GLY A 194 -9.94 2.09 12.26
N SER A 195 -11.14 1.92 12.86
CA SER A 195 -11.25 1.47 14.26
C SER A 195 -11.21 -0.05 14.40
N ARG A 196 -10.45 -0.60 15.37
CA ARG A 196 -10.32 -2.05 15.66
C ARG A 196 -11.67 -2.79 15.64
N LYS A 197 -12.70 -2.17 16.24
CA LYS A 197 -14.07 -2.70 16.33
C LYS A 197 -14.80 -2.81 14.98
N SER A 198 -14.44 -1.98 14.00
CA SER A 198 -14.97 -2.07 12.63
C SER A 198 -14.36 -3.24 11.85
N TRP A 199 -13.14 -3.67 12.21
CA TRP A 199 -12.44 -4.79 11.57
C TRP A 199 -13.01 -6.15 11.95
N ASP A 200 -13.32 -6.36 13.24
CA ASP A 200 -13.79 -7.66 13.74
C ASP A 200 -15.19 -8.02 13.22
N ASN A 201 -16.10 -7.04 13.13
CA ASN A 201 -17.49 -7.24 12.69
C ASN A 201 -17.66 -7.65 11.21
N TRP A 202 -16.64 -7.47 10.36
CA TRP A 202 -16.73 -7.72 8.93
C TRP A 202 -16.45 -9.18 8.57
N TRP A 203 -15.51 -9.81 9.26
CA TRP A 203 -15.09 -11.19 8.98
C TRP A 203 -16.06 -12.23 9.52
N ASP A 204 -16.73 -11.95 10.65
CA ASP A 204 -17.81 -12.79 11.17
C ASP A 204 -18.97 -12.96 10.17
N LYS A 205 -19.10 -12.04 9.19
CA LYS A 205 -20.11 -12.11 8.12
C LYS A 205 -19.66 -12.89 6.89
N LEU A 206 -18.37 -13.22 6.78
CA LEU A 206 -17.79 -13.92 5.63
C LEU A 206 -17.57 -15.41 5.84
N ASN A 207 -17.87 -15.96 7.02
CA ASN A 207 -17.65 -17.37 7.39
C ASN A 207 -16.21 -17.84 7.07
N LEU A 208 -15.22 -16.98 7.32
CA LEU A 208 -13.79 -17.26 7.25
C LEU A 208 -13.18 -17.24 8.65
#